data_AF-A0A3A4X0J4-F1
#
_entry.id   AF-A0A3A4X0J4-F1
#
_cell.length_a   1.000
_cell.length_b   1.000
_cell.length_c   1.000
_cell.angle_alpha   90.00
_cell.angle_beta   90.00
_cell.angle_gamma   90.00
#
_symmetry.space_group_name_H-M   'P 1'
#
loop_
_entity.id
_entity.type
_entity.pdbx_description
1 polymer ?
#
loop_
_entity_poly.entity_id
_entity_poly.type
_entity_poly.pdbx_seq_one_letter_code
_entity_poly.pdbx_strand_id
1 'polypeptide(L)'
;MIPIRDDNPARSIPLVNAFLIVANAAAFICPLFWMTGDPEAFYTGFGFVPHDFFYSGNSGWLSSSIPLFTSMFLHGGWVHLLGNMLYLWIFGDNVEDRLGHGRYLFFYICCGIVGTLVHGFIHAGSKVPTIGASGAIAGVLGAYLYLFPRARIRTLLVFLFFFRIVRIPAILLLRRCLHKEFSEPTSTHDWARAIRE
;
A
#
# COMPACT_ATOMS: atom_id res chain seq x y z
N MET A 1 -6.90 8.29 14.05
CA MET A 1 -5.78 9.26 14.16
C MET A 1 -5.24 9.43 12.75
N ILE A 2 -5.23 10.64 12.22
CA ILE A 2 -4.89 10.89 10.81
C ILE A 2 -3.57 11.69 10.79
N PRO A 3 -2.45 11.13 10.30
CA PRO A 3 -1.23 11.92 10.14
C PRO A 3 -1.48 13.02 9.09
N ILE A 4 -0.96 14.22 9.35
CA ILE A 4 -1.09 15.37 8.44
C ILE A 4 0.24 15.67 7.77
N ARG A 5 1.32 15.70 8.56
CA ARG A 5 2.66 16.08 8.11
C ARG A 5 3.69 15.64 9.13
N ASP A 6 4.91 15.38 8.68
CA ASP A 6 6.04 15.26 9.58
C ASP A 6 6.81 16.59 9.72
N ASP A 7 7.69 16.66 10.72
CA ASP A 7 8.47 17.87 10.99
C ASP A 7 9.80 17.91 10.20
N ASN A 8 10.09 16.91 9.35
CA ASN A 8 11.32 16.82 8.56
C ASN A 8 11.08 17.32 7.13
N PRO A 9 11.69 18.43 6.70
CA PRO A 9 11.51 18.91 5.34
C PRO A 9 12.35 18.08 4.35
N ALA A 10 11.71 17.59 3.28
CA ALA A 10 12.41 17.05 2.12
C ALA A 10 13.26 18.13 1.43
N ARG A 11 14.49 17.80 1.03
CA ARG A 11 15.42 18.73 0.35
C ARG A 11 15.38 18.61 -1.16
N SER A 12 15.00 17.45 -1.68
CA SER A 12 14.81 17.17 -3.11
C SER A 12 13.33 17.05 -3.49
N ILE A 13 13.05 17.19 -4.79
CA ILE A 13 11.70 17.02 -5.34
C ILE A 13 11.43 15.51 -5.40
N PRO A 14 10.38 14.98 -4.75
CA PRO A 14 10.13 13.55 -4.65
C PRO A 14 9.43 13.01 -5.91
N LEU A 15 10.16 12.98 -7.03
CA LEU A 15 9.63 12.62 -8.35
C LEU A 15 9.08 11.19 -8.39
N VAL A 16 9.78 10.23 -7.79
CA VAL A 16 9.37 8.83 -7.81
C VAL A 16 8.17 8.63 -6.90
N ASN A 17 8.14 9.24 -5.72
CA ASN A 17 6.99 9.16 -4.83
C ASN A 17 5.74 9.77 -5.48
N ALA A 18 5.88 10.93 -6.12
CA ALA A 18 4.79 11.55 -6.87
C ALA A 18 4.30 10.64 -8.01
N PHE A 19 5.22 10.04 -8.77
CA PHE A 19 4.89 9.06 -9.80
C PHE A 19 4.14 7.86 -9.23
N LEU A 20 4.60 7.27 -8.12
CA LEU A 20 3.94 6.14 -7.49
C LEU A 20 2.51 6.51 -7.04
N ILE A 21 2.31 7.69 -6.46
CA ILE A 21 0.99 8.16 -6.05
C ILE A 21 0.05 8.28 -7.26
N VAL A 22 0.52 8.93 -8.33
CA VAL A 22 -0.25 9.09 -9.56
C VAL A 22 -0.55 7.73 -10.21
N ALA A 23 0.43 6.81 -10.25
CA ALA A 23 0.25 5.48 -10.82
C ALA A 23 -0.80 4.66 -10.06
N ASN A 24 -0.77 4.68 -8.72
CA ASN A 24 -1.78 4.03 -7.89
C ASN A 24 -3.17 4.65 -8.08
N ALA A 25 -3.26 5.98 -8.11
CA ALA A 25 -4.53 6.67 -8.37
C ALA A 25 -5.08 6.37 -9.76
N ALA A 26 -4.22 6.36 -10.80
CA ALA A 26 -4.60 6.02 -12.16
C ALA A 26 -5.07 4.56 -12.27
N ALA A 27 -4.35 3.61 -11.66
CA ALA A 27 -4.73 2.20 -11.63
C ALA A 27 -6.09 1.95 -10.97
N PHE A 28 -6.48 2.79 -10.01
CA PHE A 28 -7.81 2.74 -9.38
C PHE A 28 -8.87 3.47 -10.21
N ILE A 29 -8.57 4.66 -10.74
CA ILE A 29 -9.56 5.54 -11.37
C ILE A 29 -9.85 5.15 -12.83
N CYS A 30 -8.83 4.79 -13.62
CA CYS A 30 -9.01 4.48 -15.04
C CYS A 30 -10.01 3.34 -15.29
N PRO A 31 -9.97 2.21 -14.57
CA PRO A 31 -10.99 1.18 -14.74
C PRO A 31 -12.42 1.67 -14.47
N LEU A 32 -12.64 2.65 -13.58
CA LEU A 32 -13.98 3.18 -13.29
C LEU A 32 -14.63 3.88 -14.49
N PHE A 33 -13.83 4.37 -15.45
CA PHE A 33 -14.33 5.08 -16.63
C PHE A 33 -14.25 4.25 -17.91
N TRP A 34 -13.24 3.39 -18.03
CA TRP A 34 -12.94 2.67 -19.28
C TRP A 34 -13.25 1.18 -19.22
N MET A 35 -13.49 0.59 -18.04
CA MET A 35 -13.83 -0.82 -17.94
C MET A 35 -15.30 -1.03 -18.29
N THR A 36 -15.54 -1.74 -19.39
CA THR A 36 -16.88 -2.13 -19.85
C THR A 36 -17.23 -3.58 -19.52
N GLY A 37 -16.33 -4.29 -18.83
CA GLY A 37 -16.44 -5.72 -18.49
C GLY A 37 -16.63 -5.99 -16.99
N ASP A 38 -16.56 -7.27 -16.63
CA ASP A 38 -16.73 -7.75 -15.26
C ASP A 38 -15.58 -7.28 -14.35
N PRO A 39 -15.88 -6.51 -13.28
CA PRO A 39 -14.88 -6.11 -12.29
C PRO A 39 -14.17 -7.30 -11.63
N GLU A 40 -14.87 -8.42 -11.42
CA GLU A 40 -14.26 -9.61 -10.81
C GLU A 40 -13.12 -10.15 -11.68
N ALA A 41 -13.35 -10.27 -12.99
CA ALA A 41 -12.33 -10.69 -13.95
C ALA A 41 -11.09 -9.80 -13.95
N PHE A 42 -11.27 -8.47 -13.78
CA PHE A 42 -10.16 -7.52 -13.67
C PHE A 42 -9.32 -7.77 -12.41
N TYR A 43 -9.97 -7.90 -11.25
CA TYR A 43 -9.26 -8.15 -9.99
C TYR A 43 -8.63 -9.55 -9.93
N THR A 44 -9.24 -10.57 -10.53
CA THR A 44 -8.61 -11.90 -10.63
C THR A 44 -7.46 -11.94 -11.63
N GLY A 45 -7.52 -11.14 -12.71
CA GLY A 45 -6.48 -11.12 -13.73
C GLY A 45 -5.23 -10.34 -13.33
N PHE A 46 -5.40 -9.22 -12.60
CA PHE A 46 -4.31 -8.34 -12.21
C PHE A 46 -3.97 -8.39 -10.71
N GLY A 47 -4.83 -8.98 -9.88
CA GLY A 47 -4.60 -9.19 -8.46
C GLY A 47 -3.86 -10.50 -8.20
N PHE A 48 -3.07 -10.54 -7.13
CA PHE A 48 -2.27 -11.70 -6.81
C PHE A 48 -3.14 -12.76 -6.12
N VAL A 49 -3.36 -13.91 -6.77
CA VAL A 49 -4.12 -15.02 -6.19
C VAL A 49 -3.16 -16.03 -5.55
N PRO A 50 -3.12 -16.15 -4.20
CA PRO A 50 -2.16 -17.03 -3.53
C PRO A 50 -2.30 -18.49 -3.94
N HIS A 51 -3.54 -19.00 -4.04
CA HIS A 51 -3.80 -20.37 -4.45
C HIS A 51 -3.18 -20.70 -5.80
N ASP A 52 -3.31 -19.79 -6.77
CA ASP A 52 -2.80 -20.01 -8.12
C ASP A 52 -1.28 -19.93 -8.15
N PHE A 53 -0.67 -19.08 -7.33
CA PHE A 53 0.79 -19.00 -7.26
C PHE A 53 1.43 -20.21 -6.57
N PHE A 54 0.85 -20.71 -5.46
CA PHE A 54 1.47 -21.76 -4.65
C PHE A 54 1.03 -23.19 -5.03
N TYR A 55 -0.16 -23.38 -5.63
CA TYR A 55 -0.73 -24.71 -5.90
C TYR A 55 -0.97 -25.03 -7.38
N SER A 56 -0.90 -24.07 -8.31
CA SER A 56 -1.17 -24.30 -9.75
C SER A 56 -0.07 -25.07 -10.50
N GLY A 57 1.10 -25.28 -9.88
CA GLY A 57 2.25 -25.94 -10.52
C GLY A 57 2.96 -25.08 -11.59
N ASN A 58 3.83 -25.70 -12.40
CA ASN A 58 4.75 -24.99 -13.31
C ASN A 58 4.09 -24.31 -14.53
N SER A 59 2.83 -24.62 -14.88
CA SER A 59 2.14 -24.06 -16.04
C SER A 59 1.65 -22.62 -15.85
N GLY A 60 1.71 -22.08 -14.63
CA GLY A 60 1.16 -20.77 -14.28
C GLY A 60 2.17 -19.74 -13.75
N TRP A 61 3.46 -20.07 -13.62
CA TRP A 61 4.42 -19.18 -12.93
C TRP A 61 4.52 -17.80 -13.59
N LEU A 62 4.54 -17.72 -14.92
CA LEU A 62 4.64 -16.46 -15.65
C LEU A 62 3.35 -15.63 -15.51
N SER A 63 2.19 -16.30 -15.61
CA SER A 63 0.87 -15.69 -15.45
C SER A 63 0.57 -15.28 -14.02
N SER A 64 1.15 -15.94 -13.01
CA SER A 64 1.01 -15.58 -11.60
C SER A 64 2.10 -14.61 -11.10
N SER A 65 3.21 -14.45 -11.84
CA SER A 65 4.28 -13.51 -11.48
C SER A 65 3.94 -12.07 -11.87
N ILE A 66 3.23 -11.84 -12.98
CA ILE A 66 2.78 -10.49 -13.36
C ILE A 66 1.87 -9.88 -12.27
N PRO A 67 0.86 -10.63 -11.76
CA PRO A 67 0.05 -10.23 -10.61
C PRO A 67 0.81 -9.84 -9.34
N LEU A 68 2.01 -10.39 -9.09
CA LEU A 68 2.83 -9.95 -7.94
C LEU A 68 3.17 -8.45 -8.02
N PHE A 69 3.36 -7.94 -9.23
CA PHE A 69 3.67 -6.53 -9.47
C PHE A 69 2.41 -5.70 -9.65
N THR A 70 1.46 -6.16 -10.47
CA THR A 70 0.25 -5.37 -10.77
C THR A 70 -0.66 -5.23 -9.55
N SER A 71 -0.73 -6.23 -8.68
CA SER A 71 -1.50 -6.17 -7.43
C SER A 71 -1.08 -5.03 -6.51
N MET A 72 0.19 -4.61 -6.58
CA MET A 72 0.73 -3.50 -5.79
C MET A 72 0.07 -2.15 -6.11
N PHE A 73 -0.61 -2.03 -7.25
CA PHE A 73 -1.26 -0.78 -7.69
C PHE A 73 -2.80 -0.84 -7.58
N LEU A 74 -3.36 -2.03 -7.40
CA LEU A 74 -4.80 -2.24 -7.30
C LEU A 74 -5.31 -1.91 -5.90
N HIS A 75 -6.51 -1.35 -5.81
CA HIS A 75 -7.14 -0.99 -4.54
C HIS A 75 -8.60 -1.40 -4.54
N GLY A 76 -9.06 -2.00 -3.44
CA GLY A 76 -10.44 -2.49 -3.30
C GLY A 76 -11.47 -1.42 -2.92
N GLY A 77 -11.08 -0.15 -2.81
CA GLY A 77 -12.00 0.94 -2.47
C GLY A 77 -11.30 2.25 -2.12
N TRP A 78 -12.10 3.33 -2.04
CA TRP A 78 -11.61 4.70 -1.80
C TRP A 78 -10.83 4.85 -0.50
N VAL A 79 -11.33 4.29 0.61
CA VAL A 79 -10.66 4.40 1.92
C VAL A 79 -9.29 3.71 1.89
N HIS A 80 -9.18 2.56 1.22
CA HIS A 80 -7.93 1.83 1.07
C HIS A 80 -6.91 2.63 0.24
N LEU A 81 -7.34 3.16 -0.92
CA LEU A 81 -6.49 4.03 -1.75
C LEU A 81 -6.04 5.28 -0.99
N LEU A 82 -6.97 6.05 -0.43
CA LEU A 82 -6.67 7.31 0.24
C LEU A 82 -5.76 7.11 1.46
N GLY A 83 -5.94 6.02 2.20
CA GLY A 83 -5.04 5.63 3.28
C GLY A 83 -3.61 5.42 2.79
N ASN A 84 -3.43 4.58 1.77
CA ASN A 84 -2.12 4.29 1.19
C ASN A 84 -1.44 5.56 0.65
N MET A 85 -2.18 6.38 -0.09
CA MET A 85 -1.64 7.62 -0.67
C MET A 85 -1.27 8.63 0.41
N LEU A 86 -2.03 8.71 1.51
CA LEU A 86 -1.69 9.56 2.65
C LEU A 86 -0.35 9.15 3.28
N TYR A 87 -0.09 7.85 3.46
CA TYR A 87 1.19 7.39 3.99
C TYR A 87 2.35 7.65 3.02
N LEU A 88 2.19 7.39 1.72
CA LEU A 88 3.22 7.74 0.74
C LEU A 88 3.48 9.24 0.68
N TRP A 89 2.43 10.05 0.74
CA TRP A 89 2.55 11.51 0.71
C TRP A 89 3.32 12.08 1.90
N ILE A 90 3.15 11.49 3.10
CA ILE A 90 3.76 12.02 4.33
C ILE A 90 5.16 11.47 4.59
N PHE A 91 5.44 10.22 4.18
CA PHE A 91 6.70 9.54 4.54
C PHE A 91 7.59 9.23 3.34
N GLY A 92 7.00 9.08 2.16
CA GLY A 92 7.72 8.63 0.96
C GLY A 92 8.72 9.66 0.44
N ASP A 93 8.40 10.95 0.54
CA ASP A 93 9.30 12.04 0.14
C ASP A 93 10.62 12.03 0.94
N ASN A 94 10.55 11.82 2.25
CA ASN A 94 11.70 11.82 3.13
C ASN A 94 12.57 10.57 2.98
N VAL A 95 11.96 9.43 2.66
CA VAL A 95 12.70 8.21 2.33
C VAL A 95 13.35 8.33 0.96
N GLU A 96 12.65 8.90 -0.02
CA GLU A 96 13.19 9.17 -1.35
C GLU A 96 14.37 10.15 -1.30
N ASP A 97 14.25 11.24 -0.54
CA ASP A 97 15.32 12.23 -0.36
C ASP A 97 16.59 11.58 0.21
N ARG A 98 16.43 10.58 1.08
CA ARG A 98 17.55 9.93 1.77
C ARG A 98 18.19 8.79 0.98
N LEU A 99 17.41 8.07 0.18
CA LEU A 99 17.88 6.95 -0.65
C LEU A 99 18.28 7.39 -2.06
N GLY A 100 17.68 8.46 -2.58
CA GLY A 100 17.69 8.86 -3.98
C GLY A 100 16.64 8.10 -4.82
N HIS A 101 16.20 8.72 -5.91
CA HIS A 101 15.10 8.26 -6.78
C HIS A 101 15.15 6.77 -7.15
N GLY A 102 16.26 6.31 -7.75
CA GLY A 102 16.35 4.93 -8.25
C GLY A 102 16.37 3.87 -7.13
N ARG A 103 17.07 4.15 -6.03
CA ARG A 103 17.12 3.23 -4.87
C ARG A 103 15.79 3.19 -4.15
N TYR A 104 15.08 4.31 -4.06
CA TYR A 104 13.73 4.37 -3.50
C TYR A 104 12.74 3.54 -4.33
N LEU A 105 12.75 3.67 -5.67
CA LEU A 105 11.89 2.86 -6.54
C LEU A 105 12.16 1.36 -6.37
N PHE A 106 13.43 0.97 -6.41
CA PHE A 106 13.82 -0.43 -6.21
C PHE A 106 13.39 -0.94 -4.84
N PHE A 107 13.63 -0.16 -3.79
CA PHE A 107 13.22 -0.49 -2.43
C PHE A 107 11.71 -0.67 -2.30
N TYR A 108 10.92 0.23 -2.88
CA TYR A 108 9.45 0.14 -2.91
C TYR A 108 8.98 -1.16 -3.58
N ILE A 109 9.52 -1.47 -4.77
CA ILE A 109 9.17 -2.67 -5.53
C ILE A 109 9.53 -3.93 -4.73
N CYS A 110 10.75 -4.01 -4.19
CA CYS A 110 11.17 -5.16 -3.39
C CYS A 110 10.31 -5.37 -2.14
N CYS A 111 9.99 -4.29 -1.42
CA CYS A 111 9.12 -4.38 -0.24
C CYS A 111 7.71 -4.84 -0.61
N GLY A 112 7.17 -4.36 -1.74
CA GLY A 112 5.87 -4.80 -2.23
C GLY A 112 5.84 -6.28 -2.57
N ILE A 113 6.79 -6.75 -3.37
CA ILE A 113 6.90 -8.17 -3.74
C ILE A 113 7.04 -9.05 -2.50
N VAL A 114 7.96 -8.70 -1.59
CA VAL A 114 8.18 -9.46 -0.36
C VAL A 114 6.92 -9.45 0.51
N GLY A 115 6.27 -8.29 0.66
CA GLY A 115 5.01 -8.18 1.40
C GLY A 115 3.91 -9.06 0.82
N THR A 116 3.70 -9.01 -0.50
CA THR A 116 2.70 -9.82 -1.21
C THR A 116 3.02 -11.31 -1.09
N LEU A 117 4.29 -11.72 -1.25
CA LEU A 117 4.69 -13.12 -1.11
C LEU A 117 4.52 -13.64 0.32
N VAL A 118 4.89 -12.85 1.33
CA VAL A 118 4.71 -13.22 2.75
C VAL A 118 3.23 -13.35 3.06
N HIS A 119 2.40 -12.37 2.67
CA HIS A 119 0.96 -12.44 2.86
C HIS A 119 0.34 -13.65 2.15
N GLY A 120 0.74 -13.85 0.89
CA GLY A 120 0.33 -14.96 0.05
C GLY A 120 0.69 -16.30 0.64
N PHE A 121 1.90 -16.46 1.15
CA PHE A 121 2.36 -17.72 1.75
C PHE A 121 1.55 -18.07 3.01
N ILE A 122 1.27 -17.08 3.87
CA ILE A 122 0.41 -17.28 5.05
C ILE A 122 -1.01 -17.69 4.65
N HIS A 123 -1.50 -17.21 3.50
CA HIS A 123 -2.84 -17.46 2.99
C HIS A 123 -2.83 -18.31 1.72
N ALA A 124 -1.89 -19.26 1.59
CA ALA A 124 -1.62 -19.94 0.33
C ALA A 124 -2.85 -20.66 -0.24
N GLY A 125 -3.80 -21.12 0.59
CA GLY A 125 -5.03 -21.76 0.13
C GLY A 125 -6.12 -20.80 -0.36
N SER A 126 -5.93 -19.48 -0.26
CA SER A 126 -6.93 -18.48 -0.63
C SER A 126 -7.02 -18.31 -2.14
N LYS A 127 -8.24 -18.43 -2.68
CA LYS A 127 -8.58 -18.08 -4.06
C LYS A 127 -8.98 -16.62 -4.23
N VAL A 128 -8.99 -15.86 -3.15
CA VAL A 128 -9.35 -14.44 -3.19
C VAL A 128 -8.12 -13.63 -3.60
N PRO A 129 -8.22 -12.77 -4.63
CA PRO A 129 -7.13 -11.89 -5.04
C PRO A 129 -6.70 -10.96 -3.89
N THR A 130 -5.39 -10.90 -3.68
CA THR A 130 -4.71 -9.93 -2.81
C THR A 130 -4.34 -8.72 -3.66
N ILE A 131 -4.72 -7.53 -3.19
CA ILE A 131 -4.50 -6.26 -3.87
C ILE A 131 -4.10 -5.18 -2.85
N GLY A 132 -3.25 -4.25 -3.26
CA GLY A 132 -2.88 -3.09 -2.46
C GLY A 132 -1.38 -2.78 -2.49
N ALA A 133 -1.06 -1.50 -2.38
CA ALA A 133 0.31 -1.00 -2.22
C ALA A 133 0.88 -1.23 -0.81
N SER A 134 0.08 -1.76 0.13
CA SER A 134 0.37 -1.65 1.56
C SER A 134 1.63 -2.40 2.00
N GLY A 135 1.99 -3.52 1.36
CA GLY A 135 3.26 -4.21 1.61
C GLY A 135 4.48 -3.33 1.28
N ALA A 136 4.43 -2.61 0.15
CA ALA A 136 5.49 -1.67 -0.23
C ALA A 136 5.55 -0.48 0.72
N ILE A 137 4.38 0.07 1.06
CA ILE A 137 4.25 1.21 1.97
C ILE A 137 4.73 0.84 3.38
N ALA A 138 4.42 -0.35 3.89
CA ALA A 138 4.93 -0.85 5.16
C ALA A 138 6.46 -0.88 5.18
N GLY A 139 7.09 -1.27 4.06
CA GLY A 139 8.53 -1.16 3.86
C GLY A 139 9.04 0.28 3.94
N VAL A 140 8.37 1.22 3.25
CA VAL A 140 8.69 2.66 3.30
C VAL A 140 8.56 3.21 4.73
N LEU A 141 7.51 2.85 5.47
CA LEU A 141 7.32 3.24 6.87
C LEU A 141 8.42 2.66 7.77
N GLY A 142 8.82 1.41 7.52
CA GLY A 142 9.96 0.78 8.20
C GLY A 142 11.27 1.51 7.96
N ALA A 143 11.55 1.87 6.71
CA ALA A 143 12.71 2.69 6.35
C ALA A 143 12.66 4.07 7.01
N TYR A 144 11.49 4.72 7.01
CA TYR A 144 11.30 6.00 7.68
C TYR A 144 11.61 5.91 9.19
N LEU A 145 11.12 4.86 9.86
CA LEU A 145 11.42 4.62 11.29
C LEU A 145 12.91 4.42 11.55
N TYR A 146 13.60 3.71 10.66
CA TYR A 146 15.03 3.48 10.77
C TYR A 146 15.83 4.77 10.56
N LEU A 147 15.46 5.58 9.57
CA LEU A 147 16.15 6.82 9.21
C LEU A 147 15.85 7.97 10.19
N PHE A 148 14.62 8.01 10.74
CA PHE A 148 14.14 9.12 11.56
C PHE A 148 13.49 8.64 12.89
N PRO A 149 14.20 7.89 13.74
CA PRO A 149 13.62 7.25 14.94
C PRO A 149 13.10 8.25 15.98
N ARG A 150 13.60 9.50 15.96
CA ARG A 150 13.18 10.59 16.86
C ARG A 150 12.19 11.57 16.22
N ALA A 151 11.76 11.33 14.98
CA ALA A 151 10.80 12.19 14.31
C ALA A 151 9.46 12.23 15.04
N ARG A 152 8.80 13.39 14.93
CA ARG A 152 7.44 13.59 15.43
C ARG A 152 6.53 13.90 14.24
N ILE A 153 5.35 13.29 14.26
CA ILE A 153 4.34 13.40 13.21
C ILE A 153 3.19 14.21 13.78
N ARG A 154 2.82 15.28 13.07
CA ARG A 154 1.62 16.06 13.38
C ARG A 154 0.42 15.22 12.99
N THR A 155 -0.34 14.80 13.98
CA THR A 155 -1.45 13.89 13.83
C THR A 155 -2.73 14.57 14.28
N LEU A 156 -3.74 14.55 13.42
CA LEU A 156 -5.09 14.96 13.75
C LEU A 156 -5.75 13.86 14.60
N LEU A 157 -6.10 14.23 15.82
CA LEU A 157 -7.05 13.50 16.64
C LEU A 157 -8.45 14.03 16.33
N VAL A 158 -9.26 13.17 15.74
CA VAL A 158 -10.70 13.39 15.55
C VAL A 158 -11.39 12.54 16.61
N PHE A 159 -12.03 13.19 17.58
CA PHE A 159 -12.86 12.53 18.59
C PHE A 159 -14.19 13.26 18.73
N LEU A 160 -15.26 12.67 18.17
CA LEU A 160 -16.62 13.24 18.10
C LEU A 160 -16.64 14.66 17.50
N PHE A 161 -16.57 15.70 18.33
CA PHE A 161 -16.59 17.12 17.95
C PHE A 161 -15.27 17.85 18.20
N PHE A 162 -14.26 17.16 18.74
CA PHE A 162 -12.96 17.75 19.05
C PHE A 162 -11.93 17.41 17.98
N PHE A 163 -11.41 18.46 17.34
CA PHE A 163 -10.27 18.39 16.44
C PHE A 163 -9.05 18.94 17.16
N ARG A 164 -8.06 18.07 17.45
CA ARG A 164 -6.79 18.50 18.06
C ARG A 164 -5.62 17.96 17.27
N ILE A 165 -4.71 18.85 16.89
CA ILE A 165 -3.43 18.49 16.29
C ILE A 165 -2.44 18.25 17.43
N VAL A 166 -1.92 17.03 17.51
CA VAL A 166 -0.88 16.64 18.49
C VAL A 166 0.35 16.14 17.77
N ARG A 167 1.52 16.28 18.41
CA ARG A 167 2.79 15.74 17.89
C ARG A 167 3.05 14.40 18.53
N ILE A 168 3.09 13.35 17.73
CA ILE A 168 3.25 11.98 18.22
C ILE A 168 4.57 11.43 17.70
N PRO A 169 5.40 10.78 18.54
CA PRO A 169 6.60 10.10 18.09
C PRO A 169 6.29 9.12 16.95
N ALA A 170 7.06 9.18 15.87
CA ALA A 170 6.84 8.35 14.70
C ALA A 170 6.76 6.86 15.04
N ILE A 171 7.61 6.41 15.95
CA ILE A 171 7.63 5.02 16.42
C ILE A 171 6.29 4.55 17.02
N LEU A 172 5.58 5.41 17.77
CA LEU A 172 4.31 5.03 18.39
C LEU A 172 3.19 4.99 17.35
N LEU A 173 3.16 5.96 16.44
CA LEU A 173 2.15 6.04 15.40
C LEU A 173 2.29 4.89 14.40
N LEU A 174 3.50 4.70 13.88
CA LEU A 174 3.77 3.74 12.82
C LEU A 174 3.77 2.31 13.34
N ARG A 175 4.20 2.04 14.59
CA ARG A 175 4.02 0.71 15.20
C ARG A 175 2.55 0.30 15.24
N ARG A 176 1.65 1.20 15.63
CA ARG A 176 0.21 0.93 15.64
C ARG A 176 -0.34 0.71 14.24
N CYS A 177 0.13 1.49 13.26
CA CYS A 177 -0.25 1.35 11.87
C CYS A 177 0.17 -0.01 11.30
N LEU A 178 1.45 -0.36 11.43
CA LEU A 178 1.99 -1.63 10.97
C LEU A 178 1.31 -2.80 11.68
N HIS A 179 1.07 -2.70 12.99
CA HIS A 179 0.33 -3.73 13.71
C HIS A 179 -1.07 -3.93 13.14
N LYS A 180 -1.82 -2.85 12.86
CA LYS A 180 -3.15 -2.95 12.25
C LYS A 180 -3.09 -3.62 10.88
N GLU A 181 -2.12 -3.25 10.05
CA GLU A 181 -1.92 -3.80 8.70
C GLU A 181 -1.66 -5.32 8.70
N PHE A 182 -0.96 -5.85 9.71
CA PHE A 182 -0.69 -7.29 9.83
C PHE A 182 -1.73 -8.06 10.66
N SER A 183 -2.57 -7.37 11.44
CA SER A 183 -3.53 -8.01 12.35
C SER A 183 -4.95 -8.06 11.80
N GLU A 184 -5.31 -7.09 10.97
CA GLU A 184 -6.59 -7.10 10.26
C GLU A 184 -6.39 -7.75 8.90
N PRO A 185 -7.15 -8.78 8.52
CA PRO A 185 -7.14 -9.32 7.17
C PRO A 185 -7.83 -8.34 6.21
N THR A 186 -7.22 -7.18 5.96
CA THR A 186 -7.78 -6.18 5.04
C THR A 186 -7.40 -6.52 3.60
N SER A 187 -8.33 -7.18 2.91
CA SER A 187 -8.70 -6.91 1.50
C SER A 187 -9.60 -7.98 0.89
N THR A 188 -9.74 -9.17 1.48
CA THR A 188 -10.49 -10.25 0.83
C THR A 188 -12.00 -10.05 0.80
N HIS A 189 -12.58 -9.23 1.68
CA HIS A 189 -14.03 -9.09 1.79
C HIS A 189 -14.61 -7.78 1.25
N ASP A 190 -13.81 -6.70 1.15
CA ASP A 190 -14.36 -5.38 0.83
C ASP A 190 -14.60 -5.14 -0.67
N TRP A 191 -13.75 -5.65 -1.58
CA TRP A 191 -14.02 -5.49 -3.02
C TRP A 191 -15.22 -6.35 -3.47
N ALA A 192 -15.33 -7.58 -2.96
CA ALA A 192 -16.44 -8.47 -3.24
C ALA A 192 -17.76 -7.98 -2.61
N ARG A 193 -17.70 -7.11 -1.60
CA ARG A 193 -18.89 -6.44 -1.02
C ARG A 193 -19.21 -5.14 -1.75
N ALA A 194 -18.20 -4.37 -2.15
CA ALA A 194 -18.33 -3.13 -2.93
C ALA A 194 -18.84 -3.32 -4.37
N ILE A 195 -18.81 -4.54 -4.92
CA ILE A 195 -19.45 -4.88 -6.22
C ILE A 195 -20.91 -5.33 -6.03
N ARG A 196 -21.31 -5.70 -4.79
CA ARG A 196 -22.67 -6.19 -4.48
C ARG A 196 -23.62 -5.10 -3.98
N GLU A 197 -23.14 -3.88 -3.77
CA GLU A 197 -23.91 -2.67 -3.47
C GLU A 197 -23.88 -1.72 -4.67
#